data_AF-A0A0C9VUQ0-F1
#
_entry.id   AF-A0A0C9VUQ0-F1
#
_cell.length_a   1.000
_cell.length_b   1.000
_cell.length_c   1.000
_cell.angle_alpha   90.00
_cell.angle_beta   90.00
_cell.angle_gamma   90.00
#
_symmetry.space_group_name_H-M   'P 1'
#
loop_
_entity.id
_entity.type
_entity.pdbx_description
1 polymer ?
#
loop_
_entity_poly.entity_id
_entity_poly.type
_entity_poly.pdbx_seq_one_letter_code
_entity_poly.pdbx_strand_id
1 'polypeptide(L)'
;MIIISQYDVLVDIYAHRKNRRPVFEERTCYGQLDTIIVCRLPPYQLWSPQAPLTLVLAAIRQTNSVADPQTGVHHYKELGSLEMVDMGSVQGLVGRVYNRNQWAIIDRGGELMKAQFINNDEVSEVEE
;
A
#
# COMPACT_ATOMS: atom_id res chain seq x y z
N MET A 1 -14.78 4.28 -12.22
CA MET A 1 -14.62 3.58 -10.91
C MET A 1 -13.22 3.88 -10.43
N ILE A 2 -13.05 4.50 -9.25
CA ILE A 2 -11.72 4.79 -8.70
C ILE A 2 -11.33 3.60 -7.82
N ILE A 3 -10.17 3.02 -8.11
CA ILE A 3 -9.64 1.85 -7.42
C ILE A 3 -8.47 2.34 -6.55
N ILE A 4 -8.56 2.10 -5.24
CA ILE A 4 -7.45 2.35 -4.31
C ILE A 4 -6.75 1.02 -4.05
N SER A 5 -5.43 1.05 -4.10
CA SER A 5 -4.56 -0.08 -3.85
C SER A 5 -3.64 0.19 -2.67
N GLN A 6 -3.35 -0.86 -1.93
CA GLN A 6 -2.27 -0.93 -0.95
C GLN A 6 -1.01 -1.46 -1.65
N TYR A 7 0.15 -0.91 -1.29
CA TYR A 7 1.42 -1.36 -1.83
C TYR A 7 2.55 -1.07 -0.83
N ASP A 8 3.58 -1.92 -0.85
CA ASP A 8 4.73 -1.81 0.04
C ASP A 8 5.97 -1.37 -0.74
N VAL A 9 6.63 -0.33 -0.23
CA VAL A 9 7.80 0.28 -0.86
C VAL A 9 8.90 0.53 0.16
N LEU A 10 10.14 0.51 -0.32
CA LEU A 10 11.31 0.95 0.45
C LEU A 10 11.48 2.45 0.27
N VAL A 11 11.34 3.21 1.35
CA VAL A 11 11.49 4.67 1.35
C VAL A 11 12.80 5.05 2.02
N ASP A 12 13.60 5.88 1.36
CA ASP A 12 14.80 6.47 1.98
C ASP A 12 14.40 7.54 3.00
N ILE A 13 14.60 7.25 4.28
CA ILE A 13 14.27 8.18 5.38
C ILE A 13 15.13 9.46 5.34
N TYR A 14 16.26 9.44 4.62
CA TYR A 14 17.16 10.56 4.45
C TYR A 14 17.11 11.19 3.06
N ALA A 15 16.06 10.96 2.28
CA ALA A 15 15.89 11.56 0.95
C ALA A 15 16.02 13.10 0.95
N HIS A 16 15.66 13.76 2.05
CA HIS A 16 15.81 15.22 2.23
C HIS A 16 17.27 15.68 2.45
N ARG A 17 18.22 14.77 2.72
CA ARG A 17 19.65 15.06 3.00
C ARG A 17 20.55 14.49 1.90
N LYS A 18 20.81 15.29 0.87
CA LYS A 18 21.54 14.91 -0.35
C LYS A 18 22.93 14.24 -0.14
N ASN A 19 23.63 14.55 0.95
CA ASN A 19 25.00 14.05 1.20
C ASN A 19 25.06 12.90 2.22
N ARG A 20 23.91 12.39 2.67
CA ARG A 20 23.86 11.28 3.62
C ARG A 20 23.68 9.97 2.86
N ARG A 21 24.30 8.90 3.37
CA ARG A 21 24.04 7.55 2.83
C ARG A 21 22.55 7.20 3.02
N PRO A 22 21.88 6.71 1.97
CA PRO A 22 20.48 6.30 2.05
C PRO A 22 20.29 5.22 3.12
N VAL A 23 19.16 5.32 3.83
CA VAL A 23 18.70 4.25 4.74
C VAL A 23 17.25 3.97 4.39
N PHE A 24 17.00 2.76 3.92
CA PHE A 24 15.69 2.36 3.45
C PHE A 24 14.87 1.74 4.57
N GLU A 25 13.60 2.13 4.62
CA GLU A 25 12.60 1.59 5.54
C GLU A 25 11.39 1.12 4.73
N GLU A 26 10.88 -0.07 5.05
CA GLU A 26 9.64 -0.58 4.46
C GLU A 26 8.45 0.26 4.93
N ARG A 27 7.61 0.67 3.98
CA ARG A 27 6.40 1.43 4.25
C ARG A 27 5.25 0.92 3.41
N THR A 28 4.14 0.66 4.10
CA THR A 28 2.84 0.44 3.47
C THR A 28 2.24 1.79 3.10
N CYS A 29 1.84 1.91 1.84
CA CYS A 29 1.25 3.11 1.26
C CYS A 29 -0.08 2.77 0.57
N TYR A 30 -0.88 3.82 0.34
CA TYR A 30 -2.17 3.70 -0.33
C TYR A 30 -2.29 4.73 -1.44
N GLY A 31 -2.83 4.32 -2.57
CA GLY A 31 -2.88 5.15 -3.76
C GLY A 31 -3.91 4.68 -4.77
N GLN A 32 -4.34 5.58 -5.65
CA GLN A 32 -5.18 5.24 -6.78
C GLN A 32 -4.32 4.60 -7.87
N LEU A 33 -4.66 3.37 -8.27
CA LEU A 33 -4.06 2.74 -9.43
C LEU A 33 -4.63 3.36 -10.71
N ASP A 34 -3.80 4.11 -11.43
CA ASP A 34 -4.20 4.79 -12.66
C ASP A 34 -4.04 3.89 -13.89
N THR A 35 -2.87 3.25 -14.01
CA THR A 35 -2.55 2.43 -15.18
C THR A 35 -1.47 1.41 -14.84
N ILE A 36 -1.54 0.24 -15.49
CA ILE A 36 -0.46 -0.75 -15.48
C ILE A 36 0.31 -0.61 -16.79
N ILE A 37 1.63 -0.48 -16.69
CA ILE A 37 2.55 -0.34 -17.82
C ILE A 37 3.38 -1.61 -17.94
N VAL A 38 3.35 -2.23 -19.11
CA VAL A 38 4.15 -3.42 -19.42
C VAL A 38 5.26 -3.03 -20.39
N CYS A 39 6.49 -2.96 -19.89
CA CYS A 39 7.66 -2.63 -20.68
C CYS A 39 8.40 -3.92 -21.05
N ARG A 40 8.36 -4.28 -22.34
CA ARG A 40 9.17 -5.39 -22.87
C ARG A 40 10.51 -4.82 -23.35
N LEU A 41 11.55 -5.03 -22.56
CA LEU A 41 12.90 -4.59 -22.88
C LEU A 41 13.60 -5.64 -23.75
N PRO A 42 14.11 -5.26 -24.93
CA PRO A 42 14.90 -6.17 -25.74
C PRO A 42 16.23 -6.49 -25.03
N PRO A 43 16.91 -7.58 -25.43
CA PRO A 43 18.28 -7.83 -25.02
C PRO A 43 19.15 -6.60 -25.30
N TYR A 44 19.92 -6.17 -24.30
CA TYR A 44 20.87 -5.08 -24.46
C TYR A 44 22.29 -5.55 -24.10
N GLN A 45 23.29 -5.04 -24.80
CA GLN A 45 24.66 -5.55 -24.77
C GLN A 45 25.66 -4.65 -24.04
N LEU A 46 25.21 -3.56 -23.38
CA LEU A 46 26.13 -2.50 -22.95
C LEU A 46 27.19 -2.98 -21.93
N TRP A 47 26.88 -3.98 -21.11
CA TRP A 47 27.79 -4.46 -20.05
C TRP A 47 27.84 -6.00 -19.89
N SER A 48 26.86 -6.71 -20.44
CA SER A 48 26.77 -8.18 -20.57
C SER A 48 25.50 -8.48 -21.38
N PRO A 49 25.45 -9.53 -22.22
CA PRO A 49 24.20 -9.92 -22.86
C PRO A 49 23.15 -10.26 -21.81
N GLN A 50 22.17 -9.38 -21.62
CA GLN A 50 21.01 -9.67 -20.79
C GLN A 50 19.92 -10.36 -21.60
N ALA A 51 19.25 -11.32 -20.97
CA ALA A 51 18.04 -11.90 -21.52
C ALA A 51 16.95 -10.82 -21.70
N PRO A 52 15.98 -11.02 -22.61
CA PRO A 52 14.80 -10.16 -22.68
C PRO A 52 14.14 -10.05 -21.30
N LEU A 53 13.79 -8.84 -20.89
CA LEU A 53 13.19 -8.55 -19.59
C LEU A 53 11.83 -7.91 -19.78
N THR A 54 10.82 -8.39 -19.05
CA THR A 54 9.51 -7.72 -18.97
C THR A 54 9.39 -7.06 -17.61
N LEU A 55 9.31 -5.73 -17.59
CA LEU A 55 8.98 -4.96 -16.39
C LEU A 55 7.48 -4.68 -16.39
N VAL A 56 6.82 -4.98 -15.27
CA VAL A 56 5.41 -4.64 -15.05
C VAL A 56 5.36 -3.60 -13.95
N LEU A 57 4.95 -2.40 -14.32
CA LEU A 57 4.94 -1.24 -13.43
C LEU A 57 3.51 -0.78 -13.20
N ALA A 58 3.21 -0.34 -11.98
CA ALA A 58 1.97 0.30 -11.61
C ALA A 58 2.19 1.80 -11.47
N ALA A 59 1.42 2.58 -12.23
CA ALA A 59 1.33 4.03 -12.08
C ALA A 59 0.27 4.33 -11.01
N ILE A 60 0.70 4.83 -9.85
CA ILE A 60 -0.14 5.03 -8.68
C ILE A 60 -0.12 6.51 -8.27
N ARG A 61 -1.29 7.14 -8.10
CA ARG A 61 -1.37 8.45 -7.42
C ARG A 61 -1.52 8.23 -5.93
N GLN A 62 -0.56 8.70 -5.16
CA GLN A 62 -0.59 8.54 -3.70
C GLN A 62 -1.84 9.20 -3.11
N THR A 63 -2.39 8.65 -2.03
CA THR A 63 -3.47 9.30 -1.28
C THR A 63 -2.96 10.26 -0.21
N ASN A 64 -1.65 10.26 0.10
CA ASN A 64 -1.06 11.00 1.23
C ASN A 64 -1.85 10.78 2.53
N SER A 65 -2.35 9.57 2.73
CA SER A 65 -3.24 9.28 3.85
C SER A 65 -2.54 9.40 5.20
N VAL A 66 -3.26 9.86 6.21
CA VAL A 66 -2.81 9.92 7.59
C VAL A 66 -3.63 8.95 8.43
N ALA A 67 -2.96 8.11 9.22
CA ALA A 67 -3.63 7.24 10.17
C ALA A 67 -4.23 8.06 11.31
N ASP A 68 -5.50 7.81 11.62
CA ASP A 68 -6.14 8.33 12.82
C ASP A 68 -5.47 7.71 14.07
N PRO A 69 -4.97 8.51 15.03
CA PRO A 69 -4.24 7.97 16.18
C PRO A 69 -5.06 7.08 17.12
N GLN A 70 -6.39 7.21 17.11
CA GLN A 70 -7.27 6.43 18.00
C GLN A 70 -7.69 5.11 17.36
N THR A 71 -7.95 5.12 16.05
CA THR A 71 -8.53 3.97 15.34
C THR A 71 -7.54 3.26 14.41
N GLY A 72 -6.42 3.89 14.08
CA GLY A 72 -5.46 3.42 13.07
C GLY A 72 -5.98 3.52 11.63
N VAL A 73 -7.20 4.02 11.42
CA VAL A 73 -7.81 4.11 10.09
C VAL A 73 -7.14 5.23 9.29
N HIS A 74 -6.73 4.92 8.07
CA HIS A 74 -6.10 5.89 7.18
C HIS A 74 -7.14 6.77 6.51
N HIS A 75 -6.93 8.09 6.54
CA HIS A 75 -7.80 9.08 5.91
C HIS A 75 -7.07 9.97 4.91
N TYR A 76 -7.73 10.32 3.81
CA TYR A 76 -7.23 11.29 2.84
C TYR A 76 -8.34 12.19 2.27
N LYS A 77 -7.96 13.36 1.76
CA LYS A 77 -8.88 14.31 1.11
C LYS A 77 -8.59 14.45 -0.39
N GLU A 78 -7.33 14.38 -0.75
CA GLU A 78 -6.83 14.64 -2.09
C GLU A 78 -5.84 13.56 -2.50
N LEU A 79 -5.65 13.42 -3.81
CA LEU A 79 -4.58 12.60 -4.36
C LEU A 79 -3.33 13.46 -4.50
N GLY A 80 -2.19 12.87 -4.14
CA GLY A 80 -0.86 13.44 -4.27
C GLY A 80 -0.21 13.13 -5.61
N SER A 81 1.13 13.02 -5.57
CA SER A 81 1.96 12.77 -6.75
C SER A 81 1.70 11.39 -7.36
N LEU A 82 1.90 11.33 -8.68
CA LEU A 82 2.01 10.07 -9.40
C LEU A 82 3.39 9.47 -9.16
N GLU A 83 3.42 8.19 -8.83
CA GLU A 83 4.63 7.39 -8.73
C GLU A 83 4.52 6.11 -9.54
N MET A 84 5.68 5.55 -9.88
CA MET A 84 5.82 4.31 -10.61
C MET A 84 6.43 3.28 -9.67
N VAL A 85 5.68 2.23 -9.35
CA VAL A 85 6.15 1.13 -8.51
C VAL A 85 6.18 -0.17 -9.29
N ASP A 86 7.00 -1.12 -8.86
CA ASP A 86 6.92 -2.48 -9.39
C ASP A 86 5.54 -3.08 -9.08
N MET A 87 4.93 -3.77 -10.04
CA MET A 87 3.60 -4.35 -9.83
C MET A 87 3.59 -5.39 -8.71
N GLY A 88 4.71 -6.06 -8.45
CA GLY A 88 4.86 -7.01 -7.34
C GLY A 88 4.81 -6.35 -5.95
N SER A 89 5.00 -5.03 -5.86
CA SER A 89 4.80 -4.28 -4.62
C SER A 89 3.33 -4.04 -4.28
N VAL A 90 2.41 -4.21 -5.24
CA VAL A 90 0.98 -3.96 -5.03
C VAL A 90 0.37 -5.17 -4.32
N GLN A 91 -0.05 -4.98 -3.07
CA GLN A 91 -0.59 -6.05 -2.22
C GLN A 91 -2.05 -6.36 -2.54
N GLY A 92 -2.82 -5.36 -2.95
CA GLY A 92 -4.22 -5.58 -3.31
C GLY A 92 -5.07 -4.32 -3.33
N LEU A 93 -6.36 -4.52 -3.58
CA LEU A 93 -7.36 -3.45 -3.58
C LEU A 93 -7.92 -3.25 -2.18
N VAL A 94 -8.11 -1.98 -1.81
CA VAL A 94 -8.72 -1.59 -0.53
C VAL A 94 -10.04 -0.88 -0.75
N GLY A 95 -10.93 -1.00 0.23
CA GLY A 95 -12.19 -0.27 0.23
C GLY A 95 -11.97 1.20 0.57
N ARG A 96 -12.94 2.06 0.21
CA ARG A 96 -12.99 3.42 0.73
C ARG A 96 -14.42 3.86 1.02
N VAL A 97 -14.59 4.64 2.08
CA VAL A 97 -15.88 5.22 2.48
C VAL A 97 -15.71 6.71 2.65
N TYR A 98 -16.62 7.49 2.07
CA TYR A 98 -16.62 8.94 2.25
C TYR A 98 -17.39 9.31 3.52
N ASN A 99 -16.74 10.03 4.43
CA ASN A 99 -17.33 10.47 5.68
C ASN A 99 -16.73 11.81 6.12
N ARG A 100 -17.54 12.72 6.67
CA ARG A 100 -17.09 14.03 7.22
C ARG A 100 -16.10 14.78 6.30
N ASN A 101 -16.41 14.84 5.00
CA ASN A 101 -15.59 15.51 3.99
C ASN A 101 -14.16 14.95 3.81
N GLN A 102 -13.98 13.65 4.08
CA GLN A 102 -12.74 12.91 3.83
C GLN A 102 -13.03 11.45 3.46
N TRP A 103 -12.09 10.81 2.77
CA TRP A 103 -12.14 9.39 2.48
C TRP A 103 -11.44 8.61 3.57
N ALA A 104 -12.12 7.62 4.14
CA ALA A 104 -11.53 6.59 5.00
C ALA A 104 -11.14 5.39 4.14
N ILE A 105 -9.94 4.86 4.33
CA ILE A 105 -9.44 3.66 3.67
C ILE A 105 -9.78 2.46 4.55
N ILE A 106 -10.44 1.47 3.95
CA ILE A 106 -10.81 0.22 4.59
C ILE A 106 -9.91 -0.87 4.02
N ASP A 107 -8.77 -1.07 4.68
CA ASP A 107 -7.89 -2.19 4.40
C ASP A 107 -8.38 -3.43 5.16
N ARG A 108 -8.66 -4.51 4.43
CA ARG A 108 -9.10 -5.80 4.98
C ARG A 108 -7.99 -6.87 4.98
N GLY A 109 -6.76 -6.51 4.61
CA GLY A 109 -5.61 -7.42 4.59
C GLY A 109 -5.00 -7.70 5.96
N GLY A 110 -5.23 -6.83 6.95
CA GLY A 110 -4.62 -6.92 8.29
C GLY A 110 -5.36 -7.80 9.31
N GLU A 111 -4.66 -8.19 10.38
CA GLU A 111 -5.21 -9.02 11.48
C GLU A 111 -6.40 -8.39 12.22
N LEU A 112 -6.52 -7.06 12.20
CA LEU A 112 -7.54 -6.29 12.90
C LEU A 112 -8.98 -6.53 12.42
N MET A 113 -9.19 -7.23 11.30
CA MET A 113 -10.52 -7.38 10.68
C MET A 113 -10.92 -8.82 10.34
N LYS A 114 -10.36 -9.81 11.05
CA LYS A 114 -10.93 -11.17 11.04
C LYS A 114 -12.11 -11.23 12.00
N ALA A 115 -13.24 -11.76 11.56
CA ALA A 115 -14.34 -12.08 12.46
C ALA A 115 -13.83 -13.06 13.52
N GLN A 116 -13.83 -12.66 14.79
CA GLN A 116 -13.57 -13.55 15.90
C GLN A 116 -14.89 -14.20 16.30
N PHE A 117 -15.00 -15.50 16.04
CA PHE A 117 -16.12 -16.30 16.52
C PHE A 117 -15.82 -16.72 17.95
N ILE A 118 -16.52 -16.12 18.91
CA ILE A 118 -16.45 -16.53 20.32
C ILE A 118 -17.41 -17.71 20.48
N ASN A 119 -16.89 -18.89 20.79
CA ASN A 119 -17.72 -20.03 21.21
C ASN A 119 -18.17 -19.77 22.65
N ASN A 120 -19.48 -19.78 22.87
CA ASN A 120 -20.11 -19.40 24.14
C ASN A 120 -20.13 -20.54 25.17
N ASP A 121 -19.21 -21.51 25.07
CA ASP A 121 -19.21 -22.74 25.86
C ASP A 121 -18.35 -22.65 27.15
N GLU A 122 -17.87 -21.46 27.51
CA GLU A 122 -17.17 -21.19 28.78
C GLU A 122 -17.98 -20.27 29.71
N VAL A 123 -19.28 -20.50 29.83
CA VAL A 123 -20.05 -20.03 30.99
C VAL A 123 -20.44 -21.25 31.82
N SER A 124 -19.47 -21.80 32.55
CA SER A 124 -19.72 -22.78 33.62
C SER A 124 -19.43 -22.14 34.98
N GLU A 125 -20.52 -21.84 35.67
CA GLU A 125 -20.71 -21.88 37.13
C GLU A 125 -19.78 -21.05 38.02
N VAL A 126 -20.23 -19.83 38.33
CA VAL A 126 -20.07 -19.30 39.69
C VAL A 126 -21.48 -19.27 40.31
N GLU A 127 -21.90 -20.40 40.87
CA GLU A 127 -23.01 -20.45 41.83
C GLU A 127 -22.43 -20.65 43.24
N GLU A 128 -22.81 -19.72 44.11
CA GLU A 128 -22.67 -19.61 45.59
C GLU A 128 -21.27 -19.58 46.24
#